data_AF-A0A813KFE0-F1
#
_entry.id   AF-A0A813KFE0-F1
#
_cell.length_a   1.000
_cell.length_b   1.000
_cell.length_c   1.000
_cell.angle_alpha   90.00
_cell.angle_beta   90.00
_cell.angle_gamma   90.00
#
_symmetry.space_group_name_H-M   'P 1'
#
loop_
_entity.id
_entity.type
_entity.pdbx_description
1 polymer ?
#
loop_
_entity_poly.entity_id
_entity_poly.type
_entity_poly.pdbx_seq_one_letter_code
_entity_poly.pdbx_strand_id
1 'polypeptide(L)'
;VWSAACMIFELITGDFLFDPRTGDDWSRDEDHLALMSELLGSLPPKEWALSGKYSKDFFLNSGKLKHIKSLKFWPLKSVLMEKYKFSEATATEIADFLSPMLRWEPSQRQPASEALKHPWCQLPEAGSEATCKVERRDTSDDESSSADE
;
A
#
# COMPACT_ATOMS: atom_id res chain seq x y z
N VAL A 1 -0.98 -13.88 2.26
CA VAL A 1 -1.99 -12.82 2.55
C VAL A 1 -1.40 -11.44 2.37
N TRP A 2 -0.42 -11.00 3.18
CA TRP A 2 0.21 -9.68 2.99
C TRP A 2 0.67 -9.43 1.56
N SER A 3 1.48 -10.35 1.00
CA SER A 3 1.94 -10.26 -0.39
C SER A 3 0.81 -10.25 -1.41
N ALA A 4 -0.32 -10.92 -1.10
CA ALA A 4 -1.49 -10.89 -1.97
C ALA A 4 -2.17 -9.51 -1.94
N ALA A 5 -2.24 -8.84 -0.80
CA ALA A 5 -2.75 -7.47 -0.72
C ALA A 5 -1.86 -6.48 -1.49
N CYS A 6 -0.53 -6.63 -1.41
CA CYS A 6 0.40 -5.85 -2.24
C CYS A 6 0.14 -6.08 -3.73
N MET A 7 0.00 -7.34 -4.15
CA MET A 7 -0.25 -7.70 -5.55
C MET A 7 -1.62 -7.21 -6.03
N ILE A 8 -2.67 -7.28 -5.21
CA ILE A 8 -4.00 -6.79 -5.56
C ILE A 8 -3.97 -5.27 -5.75
N PHE A 9 -3.30 -4.54 -4.85
CA PHE A 9 -3.11 -3.10 -5.02
C PHE A 9 -2.36 -2.78 -6.33
N GLU A 10 -1.30 -3.53 -6.64
CA GLU A 10 -0.53 -3.38 -7.88
C GLU A 10 -1.39 -3.65 -9.12
N LEU A 11 -2.24 -4.68 -9.08
CA LEU A 11 -3.18 -4.98 -10.18
C LEU A 11 -4.23 -3.87 -10.39
N ILE A 12 -4.69 -3.23 -9.31
CA ILE A 12 -5.68 -2.15 -9.38
C ILE A 12 -5.06 -0.86 -9.92
N THR A 13 -3.81 -0.56 -9.52
CA THR A 13 -3.22 0.78 -9.69
C THR A 13 -2.10 0.85 -10.73
N GLY A 14 -1.46 -0.28 -11.04
CA GLY A 14 -0.25 -0.38 -11.87
C GLY A 14 1.06 -0.06 -11.14
N ASP A 15 1.01 0.28 -9.84
CA ASP A 15 2.18 0.68 -9.04
C ASP A 15 2.40 -0.30 -7.87
N PHE A 16 3.66 -0.44 -7.44
CA PHE A 16 3.96 -1.15 -6.20
C PHE A 16 3.34 -0.45 -4.98
N LEU A 17 2.76 -1.24 -4.07
CA LEU A 17 2.24 -0.71 -2.80
C LEU A 17 3.36 -0.13 -1.93
N PHE A 18 4.53 -0.77 -1.94
CA PHE A 18 5.73 -0.30 -1.25
C PHE A 18 6.91 -0.36 -2.23
N ASP A 19 7.53 0.78 -2.49
CA ASP A 19 8.73 0.90 -3.32
C ASP A 19 9.89 1.50 -2.49
N PRO A 20 10.52 0.69 -1.63
CA PRO A 20 11.50 1.18 -0.68
C PRO A 20 12.83 1.53 -1.34
N ARG A 21 13.44 2.61 -0.87
CA ARG A 21 14.68 3.20 -1.37
C ARG A 21 15.76 3.17 -0.29
N THR A 22 17.02 3.21 -0.73
CA THR A 22 18.15 3.42 0.19
C THR A 22 18.44 4.91 0.25
N GLY A 23 18.53 5.45 1.47
CA GLY A 23 18.99 6.82 1.71
C GLY A 23 20.44 6.84 2.20
N ASP A 24 20.94 8.03 2.49
CA ASP A 24 22.30 8.20 3.02
C ASP A 24 22.45 7.59 4.42
N ASP A 25 21.44 7.78 5.28
CA ASP A 25 21.46 7.39 6.69
C ASP A 25 20.57 6.18 7.01
N TRP A 26 19.82 5.65 6.04
CA TRP A 26 18.89 4.54 6.27
C TRP A 26 18.94 3.49 5.16
N SER A 27 18.76 2.24 5.58
CA SER A 27 18.72 1.09 4.66
C SER A 27 17.37 0.99 3.94
N ARG A 28 17.36 0.24 2.83
CA ARG A 28 16.13 -0.12 2.12
C ARG A 28 15.08 -0.78 3.01
N ASP A 29 15.51 -1.62 3.95
CA ASP A 29 14.61 -2.32 4.87
C ASP A 29 13.99 -1.37 5.90
N GLU A 30 14.74 -0.36 6.36
CA GLU A 30 14.21 0.67 7.26
C GLU A 30 13.20 1.57 6.54
N ASP A 31 13.49 1.95 5.29
CA ASP A 31 12.55 2.70 4.45
C ASP A 31 11.27 1.90 4.20
N HIS A 32 11.38 0.59 3.99
CA HIS A 32 10.22 -0.29 3.85
C HIS A 32 9.34 -0.28 5.10
N LEU A 33 9.94 -0.33 6.31
CA LEU A 33 9.20 -0.22 7.56
C LEU A 33 8.54 1.17 7.74
N ALA A 34 9.20 2.24 7.26
CA ALA A 34 8.61 3.58 7.25
C ALA A 34 7.38 3.64 6.34
N LEU A 35 7.50 3.18 5.08
CA LEU A 35 6.38 3.15 4.12
C LEU A 35 5.19 2.33 4.64
N MET A 36 5.46 1.18 5.25
CA MET A 36 4.42 0.38 5.91
C MET A 36 3.72 1.18 7.01
N SER A 37 4.48 1.91 7.82
CA SER A 37 3.93 2.72 8.92
C SER A 37 3.13 3.94 8.44
N GLU A 38 3.60 4.59 7.38
CA GLU A 38 2.93 5.72 6.74
C GLU A 38 1.57 5.33 6.16
N LEU A 39 1.51 4.17 5.49
CA LEU A 39 0.29 3.65 4.88
C LEU A 39 -0.71 3.12 5.93
N LEU A 40 -0.22 2.41 6.96
CA LEU A 40 -1.07 1.83 8.01
C LEU A 40 -1.47 2.84 9.09
N GLY A 41 -1.00 4.08 9.00
CA GLY A 41 -1.33 5.16 9.94
C GLY A 41 -0.70 5.02 11.32
N SER A 42 0.16 4.01 11.54
CA SER A 42 0.80 3.76 12.83
C SER A 42 2.05 2.89 12.68
N LEU A 43 3.00 3.11 13.58
CA LEU A 43 4.12 2.19 13.80
C LEU A 43 3.61 0.82 14.32
N PRO A 44 4.38 -0.26 14.10
CA PRO A 44 4.03 -1.56 14.67
C PRO A 44 3.92 -1.50 16.20
N PRO A 45 3.08 -2.36 16.81
CA PRO A 45 3.06 -2.53 18.26
C PRO A 45 4.48 -2.78 18.79
N LYS A 46 4.88 -2.03 19.81
CA LYS A 46 6.26 -2.01 20.32
C LYS A 46 6.78 -3.41 20.66
N GLU A 47 5.95 -4.22 21.32
CA GLU A 47 6.30 -5.58 21.71
C GLU A 47 6.62 -6.45 20.49
N TRP A 48 5.79 -6.34 19.45
CA TRP A 48 6.01 -7.04 18.18
C TRP A 48 7.25 -6.52 17.45
N ALA A 49 7.40 -5.20 17.34
CA ALA A 49 8.54 -4.55 16.67
C ALA A 49 9.89 -4.96 17.28
N LEU A 50 9.96 -5.04 18.61
CA LEU A 50 11.20 -5.37 19.32
C LEU A 50 11.48 -6.88 19.43
N SER A 51 10.49 -7.73 19.18
CA SER A 51 10.63 -9.20 19.24
C SER A 51 11.49 -9.80 18.13
N GLY A 52 11.66 -9.09 17.02
CA GLY A 52 12.38 -9.58 15.84
C GLY A 52 13.90 -9.71 16.07
N LYS A 53 14.53 -10.72 15.44
CA LYS A 53 15.98 -10.95 15.49
C LYS A 53 16.81 -9.71 15.07
N TYR A 54 16.33 -8.98 14.07
CA TYR A 54 16.96 -7.79 13.49
C TYR A 54 16.33 -6.48 14.00
N SER A 55 15.47 -6.53 15.04
CA SER A 55 14.74 -5.35 15.52
C SER A 55 15.67 -4.22 15.94
N LYS A 56 16.81 -4.59 16.54
CA LYS A 56 17.84 -3.66 17.00
C LYS A 56 18.52 -2.91 15.87
N ASP A 57 18.39 -3.31 14.61
CA ASP A 57 18.98 -2.60 13.48
C ASP A 57 18.10 -1.41 13.08
N PHE A 58 16.77 -1.56 13.18
CA PHE A 58 15.79 -0.61 12.68
C PHE A 58 15.10 0.24 13.76
N PHE A 59 14.91 -0.31 14.97
CA PHE A 59 14.13 0.33 16.02
C PHE A 59 14.98 0.75 17.22
N LEU A 60 14.57 1.85 17.85
CA LEU A 60 14.97 2.25 19.18
C LEU A 60 14.19 1.44 20.23
N ASN A 61 14.68 1.39 21.47
CA ASN A 61 13.95 0.78 22.61
C ASN A 61 12.59 1.44 22.89
N SER A 62 12.33 2.63 22.32
CA SER A 62 11.03 3.30 22.35
C SER A 62 10.01 2.70 21.38
N GLY A 63 10.43 1.90 20.39
CA GLY A 63 9.60 1.39 19.29
C GLY A 63 9.55 2.29 18.07
N LYS A 64 10.29 3.41 18.05
CA LYS A 64 10.43 4.30 16.89
C LYS A 64 11.57 3.83 15.98
N LEU A 65 11.51 4.17 14.69
CA LEU A 65 12.62 3.98 13.76
C LEU A 65 13.84 4.83 14.19
N LYS A 66 15.04 4.35 13.86
CA LYS A 66 16.29 4.98 14.30
C LYS A 66 16.64 6.22 13.50
N HIS A 67 16.65 6.10 12.18
CA HIS A 67 17.16 7.12 11.27
C HIS A 67 16.00 7.94 10.69
N ILE A 68 14.87 7.30 10.39
CA ILE A 68 13.67 7.96 9.85
C ILE A 68 12.83 8.55 10.99
N LYS A 69 13.01 9.85 11.25
CA LYS A 69 12.35 10.57 12.37
C LYS A 69 11.01 11.21 12.01
N SER A 70 10.76 11.46 10.73
CA SER A 70 9.55 12.10 10.23
C SER A 70 8.86 11.15 9.27
N LEU A 71 7.65 10.70 9.66
CA LEU A 71 6.77 9.87 8.84
C LEU A 71 5.65 10.74 8.29
N LYS A 72 5.40 10.63 6.99
CA LYS A 72 4.30 11.29 6.29
C LYS A 72 3.14 10.30 6.16
N PHE A 73 2.27 10.29 7.17
CA PHE A 73 1.11 9.41 7.15
C PHE A 73 0.19 9.72 5.99
N TRP A 74 -0.01 8.74 5.13
CA TRP A 74 -0.94 8.80 4.00
C TRP A 74 -1.69 7.48 3.92
N PRO A 75 -2.82 7.36 4.65
CA PRO A 75 -3.55 6.11 4.75
C PRO A 75 -4.01 5.58 3.39
N LEU A 76 -4.19 4.27 3.27
CA LEU A 76 -4.56 3.60 2.02
C LEU A 76 -5.77 4.25 1.30
N LYS A 77 -6.85 4.57 2.03
CA LYS A 77 -8.01 5.25 1.45
C LYS A 77 -7.65 6.62 0.84
N SER A 78 -6.86 7.42 1.56
CA SER A 78 -6.39 8.72 1.08
C SER A 78 -5.49 8.58 -0.15
N VAL A 79 -4.60 7.58 -0.18
CA VAL A 79 -3.76 7.30 -1.35
C VAL A 79 -4.64 6.98 -2.57
N LEU A 80 -5.64 6.10 -2.42
CA LEU A 80 -6.56 5.73 -3.51
C LEU A 80 -7.35 6.95 -4.04
N MET A 81 -7.83 7.81 -3.15
CA MET A 81 -8.60 8.99 -3.54
C MET A 81 -7.72 10.10 -4.15
N GLU A 82 -6.62 10.45 -3.48
CA GLU A 82 -5.83 11.63 -3.81
C GLU A 82 -4.84 11.36 -4.95
N LYS A 83 -4.15 10.21 -4.93
CA LYS A 83 -3.17 9.85 -5.96
C LYS A 83 -3.86 9.24 -7.19
N TYR A 84 -4.73 8.26 -6.98
CA TYR A 84 -5.32 7.47 -8.06
C TYR A 84 -6.73 7.92 -8.46
N LYS A 85 -7.28 8.95 -7.82
CA LYS A 85 -8.56 9.59 -8.18
C LYS A 85 -9.77 8.64 -8.12
N PHE A 86 -9.71 7.59 -7.29
CA PHE A 86 -10.89 6.77 -7.01
C PHE A 86 -11.97 7.60 -6.31
N SER A 87 -13.23 7.27 -6.58
CA SER A 87 -14.35 7.82 -5.82
C SER A 87 -14.26 7.38 -4.36
N GLU A 88 -14.83 8.16 -3.44
CA GLU A 88 -14.79 7.84 -2.02
C GLU A 88 -15.38 6.45 -1.72
N ALA A 89 -16.48 6.08 -2.38
CA ALA A 89 -17.11 4.78 -2.22
C ALA A 89 -16.15 3.65 -2.62
N THR A 90 -15.58 3.72 -3.82
CA THR A 90 -14.64 2.69 -4.33
C THR A 90 -13.39 2.60 -3.47
N ALA A 91 -12.82 3.75 -3.09
CA ALA A 91 -11.64 3.79 -2.24
C ALA A 91 -11.91 3.20 -0.85
N THR A 92 -13.10 3.43 -0.30
CA THR A 92 -13.53 2.84 0.98
C THR A 92 -13.65 1.32 0.85
N GLU A 93 -14.32 0.81 -0.18
CA GLU A 93 -14.48 -0.64 -0.39
C GLU A 93 -13.13 -1.37 -0.56
N ILE A 94 -12.21 -0.81 -1.37
CA ILE A 94 -10.88 -1.38 -1.56
C ILE A 94 -10.07 -1.32 -0.27
N ALA A 95 -10.11 -0.18 0.45
CA ALA A 95 -9.38 -0.03 1.70
C ALA A 95 -9.91 -0.98 2.78
N ASP A 96 -11.22 -1.15 2.89
CA ASP A 96 -11.87 -2.07 3.83
C ASP A 96 -11.50 -3.53 3.53
N PHE A 97 -11.36 -3.88 2.25
CA PHE A 97 -10.91 -5.20 1.84
C PHE A 97 -9.42 -5.46 2.15
N LEU A 98 -8.53 -4.50 1.85
CA LEU A 98 -7.08 -4.69 1.94
C LEU A 98 -6.52 -4.48 3.36
N SER A 99 -7.09 -3.56 4.14
CA SER A 99 -6.53 -3.18 5.46
C SER A 99 -6.40 -4.36 6.43
N PRO A 100 -7.37 -5.29 6.54
CA PRO A 100 -7.23 -6.48 7.40
C PRO A 100 -6.13 -7.46 6.95
N MET A 101 -5.80 -7.45 5.65
CA MET A 101 -4.72 -8.27 5.08
C MET A 101 -3.33 -7.66 5.35
N LEU A 102 -3.28 -6.36 5.63
CA LEU A 102 -2.08 -5.57 5.89
C LEU A 102 -1.85 -5.28 7.39
N ARG A 103 -2.38 -6.12 8.29
CA ARG A 103 -2.06 -5.98 9.72
C ARG A 103 -0.62 -6.39 10.03
N TRP A 104 0.03 -5.61 10.91
CA TRP A 104 1.38 -5.83 11.41
C TRP A 104 1.56 -7.25 11.96
N GLU A 105 0.82 -7.57 13.02
CA GLU A 105 0.89 -8.88 13.67
C GLU A 105 0.25 -9.97 12.79
N PRO A 106 0.99 -11.05 12.46
CA PRO A 106 0.44 -12.15 11.67
C PRO A 106 -0.78 -12.84 12.30
N SER A 107 -0.84 -12.89 13.64
CA SER A 107 -1.95 -13.47 14.40
C SER A 107 -3.27 -12.70 14.23
N GLN A 108 -3.20 -11.39 13.96
CA GLN A 108 -4.36 -10.53 13.76
C GLN A 108 -4.76 -10.41 12.28
N ARG A 109 -3.92 -10.92 11.37
CA ARG A 109 -4.10 -10.76 9.93
C ARG A 109 -5.23 -11.66 9.42
N GLN A 110 -6.13 -11.09 8.61
CA GLN A 110 -7.26 -11.84 8.08
C GLN A 110 -6.80 -13.03 7.21
N PRO A 111 -7.28 -14.26 7.43
CA PRO A 111 -6.96 -15.38 6.56
C PRO A 111 -7.67 -15.24 5.20
N ALA A 112 -7.07 -15.80 4.15
CA ALA A 112 -7.58 -15.67 2.78
C ALA A 112 -9.01 -16.22 2.63
N SER A 113 -9.34 -17.32 3.31
CA SER A 113 -10.69 -17.90 3.31
C SER A 113 -11.77 -16.91 3.78
N GLU A 114 -11.42 -16.02 4.71
CA GLU A 114 -12.33 -15.00 5.23
C GLU A 114 -12.33 -13.76 4.34
N ALA A 115 -11.18 -13.41 3.74
CA ALA A 115 -11.09 -12.31 2.78
C ALA A 115 -12.00 -12.55 1.56
N LEU A 116 -12.07 -13.78 1.07
CA LEU A 116 -12.94 -14.15 -0.06
C LEU A 116 -14.44 -13.93 0.19
N LYS A 117 -14.86 -13.84 1.46
CA LYS A 117 -16.26 -13.56 1.81
C LYS A 117 -16.61 -12.07 1.69
N HIS A 118 -15.61 -11.19 1.56
CA HIS A 118 -15.81 -9.76 1.48
C HIS A 118 -16.64 -9.38 0.24
N PRO A 119 -17.59 -8.43 0.32
CA PRO A 119 -18.43 -8.02 -0.81
C PRO A 119 -17.64 -7.62 -2.06
N TRP A 120 -16.47 -7.01 -1.88
CA TRP A 120 -15.57 -6.64 -2.98
C TRP A 120 -15.09 -7.82 -3.84
N CYS A 121 -15.00 -9.03 -3.26
CA CYS A 121 -14.68 -10.26 -3.99
C CYS A 121 -15.91 -10.98 -4.56
N GLN A 122 -17.10 -10.60 -4.11
CA GLN A 122 -18.34 -11.18 -4.62
C GLN A 122 -18.74 -10.41 -5.88
N LEU A 123 -18.50 -11.01 -7.04
CA LEU A 123 -19.01 -10.47 -8.29
C LEU A 123 -20.54 -10.35 -8.17
N PRO A 124 -21.15 -9.24 -8.65
CA PRO A 124 -22.58 -9.23 -8.88
C PRO A 124 -22.93 -10.42 -9.77
N GLU A 125 -23.97 -11.18 -9.40
CA GLU A 125 -24.58 -12.18 -10.27
C GLU A 125 -24.73 -11.58 -11.68
N ALA A 126 -24.28 -12.32 -12.70
CA ALA A 126 -24.19 -11.88 -14.09
C ALA A 126 -25.55 -11.32 -14.56
N GLY A 127 -25.71 -10.00 -14.49
CA GLY A 127 -26.99 -9.32 -14.64
C GLY A 127 -26.96 -7.84 -14.20
N SER A 128 -25.95 -7.42 -13.44
CA SER A 128 -25.67 -6.00 -13.16
C SER A 128 -24.48 -5.53 -14.01
N GLU A 129 -24.73 -4.62 -14.96
CA GLU A 129 -23.71 -3.99 -15.80
C GLU A 129 -22.77 -3.10 -14.96
N ALA A 130 -21.76 -3.70 -14.34
CA ALA A 130 -20.64 -2.96 -13.76
C ALA A 130 -19.63 -2.66 -14.89
N THR A 131 -19.84 -1.58 -15.64
CA THR A 131 -18.82 -1.09 -16.58
C THR A 131 -17.67 -0.46 -15.79
N CYS A 132 -16.62 -1.22 -15.53
CA CYS A 132 -15.34 -0.64 -15.13
C CYS A 132 -14.67 -0.07 -16.39
N LYS A 133 -15.00 1.17 -16.75
CA LYS A 133 -14.26 1.92 -17.77
C LYS A 133 -12.91 2.32 -17.15
N VAL A 134 -11.92 1.47 -17.30
CA VAL A 134 -10.52 1.87 -17.12
C VAL A 134 -10.15 2.65 -18.36
N GLU A 135 -10.18 3.98 -18.29
CA GLU A 135 -9.65 4.83 -19.35
C GLU A 135 -8.14 4.58 -19.45
N ARG A 136 -7.72 4.01 -20.59
CA ARG A 136 -6.31 3.86 -20.92
C ARG A 136 -5.72 5.26 -21.03
N ARG A 137 -4.69 5.52 -20.22
CA ARG A 137 -3.90 6.73 -20.33
C ARG A 137 -3.04 6.59 -21.59
N ASP A 138 -3.48 7.16 -22.70
CA ASP A 138 -2.63 7.32 -23.88
C ASP A 138 -1.47 8.23 -23.49
N THR A 139 -0.27 7.67 -23.39
CA THR A 139 0.96 8.43 -23.41
C THR A 139 1.16 8.88 -24.85
N SER A 140 0.73 10.10 -25.18
CA SER A 140 1.19 10.76 -26.40
C SER A 140 2.67 11.07 -26.24
N ASP A 141 3.50 10.30 -26.93
CA ASP A 141 4.88 10.62 -27.20
C ASP A 141 4.93 11.94 -27.99
N ASP A 142 5.29 13.04 -27.32
CA ASP A 142 5.79 14.23 -28.02
C ASP A 142 7.25 13.97 -28.40
N GLU A 143 7.44 13.20 -29.49
CA GLU A 143 8.66 13.29 -30.30
C GLU A 143 8.72 14.69 -30.92
N SER A 144 9.47 15.59 -30.30
CA SER A 144 9.91 16.83 -30.94
C SER A 144 11.11 16.52 -31.83
N SER A 145 10.84 16.26 -33.12
CA SER A 145 11.88 16.22 -34.14
C SER A 145 12.20 17.64 -34.66
N SER A 146 13.48 17.99 -34.55
CA SER A 146 14.32 18.66 -35.56
C SER A 146 14.00 20.06 -36.12
N ALA A 147 15.03 20.91 -35.98
CA ALA A 147 15.72 21.71 -37.01
C ALA A 147 15.17 23.10 -37.44
N ASP A 148 16.17 23.94 -37.77
CA ASP A 148 16.19 25.29 -38.37
C ASP A 148 16.00 26.45 -37.36
N GLU A 149 16.90 27.44 -37.17
CA GLU A 149 18.05 28.00 -37.93
C GLU A 149 19.27 28.30 -37.03
#